data_AF-A0A2V9LJT3-F1
#
_entry.id   AF-A0A2V9LJT3-F1
#
_cell.length_a   1.000
_cell.length_b   1.000
_cell.length_c   1.000
_cell.angle_alpha   90.00
_cell.angle_beta   90.00
_cell.angle_gamma   90.00
#
_symmetry.space_group_name_H-M   'P 1'
#
loop_
_entity.id
_entity.type
_entity.pdbx_description
1 polymer ?
#
loop_
_entity_poly.entity_id
_entity_poly.type
_entity_poly.pdbx_seq_one_letter_code
_entity_poly.pdbx_strand_id
1 'polypeptide(L)'
;YVPVTRLDRLDPMSSGLRAILAMYALQVGGGCDRHIGDRDLLCTLSSALGLGTQCSAKHVALVRSWFKKGIPKMTGHGDWAFGQTQKPGVLEGICYNAPDTATFQDIWEIIRITQHDDRVLVDAIDSWLARETTGRYRYQSEYRITTDSVEIVSHMKVIIGKQSEQ
;
A
#
# COMPACT_ATOMS: atom_id res chain seq x y z
N TYR A 1 -20.23 -1.18 -3.72
CA TYR A 1 -19.38 -0.84 -4.87
C TYR A 1 -18.08 -1.61 -4.68
N VAL A 2 -17.70 -2.51 -5.59
CA VAL A 2 -16.40 -3.19 -5.48
C VAL A 2 -15.35 -2.22 -6.03
N PRO A 3 -14.32 -1.83 -5.26
CA PRO A 3 -13.28 -0.94 -5.77
C PRO A 3 -12.57 -1.62 -6.95
N VAL A 4 -12.59 -0.98 -8.12
CA VAL A 4 -11.98 -1.52 -9.34
C VAL A 4 -10.58 -0.95 -9.46
N THR A 5 -9.55 -1.76 -9.22
CA THR A 5 -8.17 -1.40 -9.55
C THR A 5 -7.92 -1.66 -11.05
N ARG A 6 -7.90 -0.58 -11.85
CA ARG A 6 -7.62 -0.64 -13.31
C ARG A 6 -6.12 -0.45 -13.57
N LEU A 7 -5.33 -1.53 -13.49
CA LEU A 7 -3.91 -1.48 -13.82
C LEU A 7 -3.62 -1.54 -15.33
N ASP A 8 -4.59 -1.97 -16.15
CA ASP A 8 -4.53 -2.05 -17.62
C ASP A 8 -4.17 -0.71 -18.28
N ARG A 9 -4.45 0.40 -17.61
CA ARG A 9 -4.15 1.76 -18.08
C ARG A 9 -2.73 2.24 -17.74
N LEU A 10 -1.96 1.43 -17.02
CA LEU A 10 -0.60 1.75 -16.58
C LEU A 10 0.47 0.99 -17.36
N ASP A 11 0.06 0.19 -18.36
CA ASP A 11 1.01 -0.53 -19.20
C ASP A 11 1.52 0.31 -20.38
N PRO A 12 2.83 0.26 -20.67
CA PRO A 12 3.86 -0.52 -19.98
C PRO A 12 4.28 0.10 -18.62
N MET A 13 4.21 -0.70 -17.56
CA MET A 13 4.58 -0.26 -16.20
C MET A 13 6.09 -0.36 -15.95
N SER A 14 6.72 0.76 -15.60
CA SER A 14 8.15 0.76 -15.20
C SER A 14 8.37 -0.02 -13.90
N SER A 15 9.60 -0.54 -13.69
CA SER A 15 9.93 -1.28 -12.46
C SER A 15 9.79 -0.42 -11.20
N GLY A 16 10.11 0.87 -11.28
CA GLY A 16 9.93 1.82 -10.17
C GLY A 16 8.46 2.08 -9.87
N LEU A 17 7.62 2.23 -10.90
CA LEU A 17 6.17 2.39 -10.70
C LEU A 17 5.55 1.14 -10.09
N ARG A 18 5.98 -0.04 -10.56
CA ARG A 18 5.58 -1.33 -9.97
C ARG A 18 5.98 -1.42 -8.50
N ALA A 19 7.17 -0.95 -8.14
CA ALA A 19 7.60 -0.92 -6.75
C ALA A 19 6.78 0.04 -5.88
N ILE A 20 6.41 1.22 -6.39
CA ILE A 20 5.50 2.14 -5.71
C ILE A 20 4.16 1.45 -5.44
N LEU A 21 3.54 0.85 -6.45
CA LEU A 21 2.27 0.13 -6.27
C LEU A 21 2.39 -1.08 -5.33
N ALA A 22 3.52 -1.79 -5.36
CA ALA A 22 3.81 -2.85 -4.40
C ALA A 22 3.86 -2.31 -2.96
N MET A 23 4.48 -1.14 -2.74
CA MET A 23 4.50 -0.51 -1.41
C MET A 23 3.08 -0.20 -0.91
N TYR A 24 2.20 0.32 -1.77
CA TYR A 24 0.78 0.51 -1.41
C TYR A 24 0.09 -0.84 -1.10
N ALA A 25 0.43 -1.91 -1.83
CA ALA A 25 -0.12 -3.25 -1.59
C ALA A 25 0.31 -3.88 -0.26
N LEU A 26 1.45 -3.50 0.32
CA LEU A 26 1.81 -3.94 1.67
C LEU A 26 0.86 -3.39 2.74
N GLN A 27 0.24 -2.25 2.48
CA GLN A 27 -0.50 -1.46 3.46
C GLN A 27 -2.02 -1.60 3.35
N VAL A 28 -2.49 -2.69 2.73
CA VAL A 28 -3.93 -2.99 2.60
C VAL A 28 -4.29 -4.12 3.56
N GLY A 29 -5.34 -3.95 4.36
CA GLY A 29 -5.88 -4.99 5.24
C GLY A 29 -7.16 -5.63 4.71
N GLY A 30 -7.90 -4.92 3.85
CA GLY A 30 -9.10 -5.44 3.18
C GLY A 30 -9.02 -5.36 1.65
N GLY A 31 -10.00 -5.96 0.96
CA GLY A 31 -9.92 -6.21 -0.48
C GLY A 31 -9.04 -7.43 -0.84
N CYS A 32 -8.87 -8.33 0.14
CA CYS A 32 -8.24 -9.63 -0.03
C CYS A 32 -9.32 -10.70 -0.12
N ASP A 33 -9.36 -11.39 -1.25
CA ASP A 33 -10.51 -12.20 -1.65
C ASP A 33 -10.43 -13.62 -1.08
N ARG A 34 -9.23 -14.08 -0.71
CA ARG A 34 -8.98 -15.46 -0.26
C ARG A 34 -7.79 -15.54 0.70
N HIS A 35 -7.93 -16.39 1.70
CA HIS A 35 -6.80 -16.98 2.39
C HIS A 35 -6.20 -18.11 1.53
N ILE A 36 -4.88 -18.16 1.45
CA ILE A 36 -4.13 -19.31 0.94
C ILE A 36 -3.41 -19.93 2.14
N GLY A 37 -4.02 -20.97 2.73
CA GLY A 37 -3.55 -21.52 4.01
C GLY A 37 -3.84 -20.59 5.19
N ASP A 38 -3.11 -20.77 6.30
CA ASP A 38 -3.46 -20.16 7.60
C ASP A 38 -3.05 -18.68 7.74
N ARG A 39 -2.17 -18.16 6.85
CA ARG A 39 -1.56 -16.83 7.03
C ARG A 39 -1.45 -15.96 5.77
N ASP A 40 -1.54 -16.56 4.59
CA ASP A 40 -1.30 -15.80 3.37
C ASP A 40 -2.61 -15.23 2.81
N LEU A 41 -2.60 -13.94 2.49
CA LEU A 41 -3.74 -13.25 1.89
C LEU A 41 -3.50 -13.01 0.40
N LEU A 42 -4.49 -13.34 -0.43
CA LEU A 42 -4.48 -12.97 -1.84
C LEU A 42 -5.30 -11.69 -2.03
N CYS A 43 -4.60 -10.57 -2.25
CA CYS A 43 -5.22 -9.26 -2.39
C CYS A 43 -5.27 -8.81 -3.85
N THR A 44 -6.30 -8.05 -4.20
CA THR A 44 -6.53 -7.61 -5.59
C THR A 44 -5.30 -6.91 -6.18
N LEU A 45 -4.69 -5.98 -5.43
CA LEU A 45 -3.53 -5.21 -5.91
C LEU A 45 -2.25 -6.06 -6.05
N SER A 46 -1.92 -6.92 -5.06
CA SER A 46 -0.73 -7.77 -5.14
C SER A 46 -0.83 -8.82 -6.25
N SER A 47 -2.05 -9.33 -6.47
CA SER A 47 -2.37 -10.27 -7.56
C SER A 47 -2.21 -9.62 -8.93
N ALA A 48 -2.79 -8.43 -9.10
CA ALA A 48 -2.72 -7.69 -10.35
C ALA A 48 -1.28 -7.26 -10.70
N LEU A 49 -0.41 -7.07 -9.70
CA LEU A 49 1.03 -6.80 -9.89
C LEU A 49 1.89 -8.08 -10.08
N GLY A 50 1.30 -9.28 -10.06
CA GLY A 50 2.02 -10.55 -10.18
C GLY A 50 3.03 -10.80 -9.04
N LEU A 51 2.73 -10.29 -7.84
CA LEU A 51 3.55 -10.42 -6.63
C LEU A 51 3.17 -11.64 -5.78
N GLY A 52 2.05 -12.30 -6.11
CA GLY A 52 1.50 -13.42 -5.37
C GLY A 52 0.73 -12.95 -4.14
N THR A 53 0.89 -13.68 -3.04
CA THR A 53 0.27 -13.37 -1.76
C THR A 53 0.84 -12.07 -1.18
N GLN A 54 0.02 -11.38 -0.40
CA GLN A 54 0.45 -10.23 0.37
C GLN A 54 1.64 -10.62 1.23
N CYS A 55 2.69 -9.79 1.18
CA CYS A 55 3.91 -9.99 1.95
C CYS A 55 4.67 -11.30 1.74
N SER A 56 4.46 -11.94 0.58
CA SER A 56 5.39 -12.94 0.07
C SER A 56 6.82 -12.40 0.06
N ALA A 57 7.83 -13.28 0.17
CA ALA A 57 9.23 -12.88 0.12
C ALA A 57 9.56 -12.06 -1.15
N LYS A 58 8.91 -12.37 -2.28
CA LYS A 58 9.04 -11.62 -3.54
C LYS A 58 8.49 -10.20 -3.43
N HIS A 59 7.32 -10.03 -2.81
CA HIS A 59 6.69 -8.74 -2.60
C HIS A 59 7.56 -7.86 -1.68
N VAL A 60 7.97 -8.38 -0.54
CA VAL A 60 8.81 -7.67 0.43
C VAL A 60 10.17 -7.31 -0.19
N ALA A 61 10.81 -8.25 -0.90
CA ALA A 61 12.09 -8.00 -1.55
C ALA A 61 12.01 -6.89 -2.60
N LEU A 62 10.92 -6.85 -3.39
CA LEU A 62 10.71 -5.79 -4.37
C LEU A 62 10.60 -4.41 -3.70
N VAL A 63 9.80 -4.29 -2.63
CA VAL A 63 9.67 -3.01 -1.93
C VAL A 63 10.99 -2.61 -1.28
N ARG A 64 11.67 -3.56 -0.61
CA ARG A 64 12.96 -3.32 0.05
C ARG A 64 14.05 -2.86 -0.92
N SER A 65 14.12 -3.44 -2.12
CA SER A 65 15.16 -3.11 -3.09
C SER A 65 15.03 -1.70 -3.67
N TRP A 66 13.79 -1.20 -3.81
CA TRP A 66 13.52 0.13 -4.36
C TRP A 66 13.45 1.23 -3.29
N PHE A 67 12.87 0.96 -2.12
CA PHE A 67 12.70 1.94 -1.04
C PHE A 67 13.85 1.89 -0.02
N LYS A 68 15.04 2.29 -0.47
CA LYS A 68 16.29 2.25 0.32
C LYS A 68 16.26 3.15 1.56
N LYS A 69 15.62 4.32 1.46
CA LYS A 69 15.57 5.36 2.51
C LYS A 69 14.33 5.27 3.41
N GLY A 70 13.38 4.39 3.10
CA GLY A 70 12.12 4.29 3.81
C GLY A 70 10.90 4.37 2.88
N ILE A 71 9.72 4.06 3.44
CA ILE A 71 8.40 4.26 2.84
C ILE A 71 7.72 5.48 3.48
N PRO A 72 6.71 6.11 2.84
CA PRO A 72 5.96 7.23 3.40
C PRO A 72 5.15 6.83 4.65
N LYS A 73 4.82 7.83 5.47
CA LYS A 73 4.10 7.68 6.74
C LYS A 73 2.58 7.58 6.50
N MET A 74 2.10 6.39 6.19
CA MET A 74 0.67 6.12 6.04
C MET A 74 0.00 5.86 7.40
N THR A 75 -1.34 5.90 7.48
CA THR A 75 -2.05 5.52 8.72
C THR A 75 -2.12 4.02 8.93
N GLY A 76 -2.55 3.64 10.13
CA GLY A 76 -2.85 2.26 10.47
C GLY A 76 -1.66 1.48 10.99
N HIS A 77 -1.66 0.18 10.68
CA HIS A 77 -0.62 -0.77 11.10
C HIS A 77 0.78 -0.41 10.57
N GLY A 78 0.90 0.46 9.56
CA GLY A 78 2.15 0.84 8.91
C GLY A 78 2.91 2.04 9.50
N ASP A 79 2.33 2.82 10.43
CA ASP A 79 2.90 4.12 10.86
C ASP A 79 4.31 4.00 11.47
N TRP A 80 4.60 2.87 12.14
CA TRP A 80 5.87 2.60 12.82
C TRP A 80 7.00 2.18 11.86
N ALA A 81 6.68 1.73 10.64
CA ALA A 81 7.66 1.26 9.66
C ALA A 81 8.31 2.39 8.84
N PHE A 82 7.81 3.62 8.98
CA PHE A 82 8.36 4.80 8.35
C PHE A 82 9.88 4.92 8.59
N GLY A 83 10.65 5.10 7.52
CA GLY A 83 12.11 5.26 7.58
C GLY A 83 12.90 4.01 8.00
N GLN A 84 12.26 2.86 8.22
CA GLN A 84 12.90 1.66 8.81
C GLN A 84 12.83 0.42 7.90
N THR A 85 12.56 0.60 6.62
CA THR A 85 12.30 -0.49 5.64
C THR A 85 13.44 -1.50 5.48
N GLN A 86 14.66 -1.09 5.83
CA GLN A 86 15.86 -1.91 5.75
C GLN A 86 16.08 -2.77 7.00
N LYS A 87 15.37 -2.51 8.11
CA LYS A 87 15.45 -3.35 9.30
C LYS A 87 14.69 -4.67 9.06
N PRO A 88 15.27 -5.82 9.43
CA PRO A 88 14.60 -7.11 9.29
C PRO A 88 13.24 -7.13 10.00
N GLY A 89 12.23 -7.71 9.36
CA GLY A 89 10.89 -7.87 9.92
C GLY A 89 10.00 -6.62 9.87
N VAL A 90 10.51 -5.47 9.45
CA VAL A 90 9.71 -4.22 9.41
C VAL A 90 8.66 -4.25 8.31
N LEU A 91 9.04 -4.61 7.10
CA LEU A 91 8.10 -4.67 5.96
C LEU A 91 7.16 -5.85 6.05
N GLU A 92 7.58 -6.92 6.71
CA GLU A 92 6.76 -8.09 7.02
C GLU A 92 5.74 -7.77 8.13
N GLY A 93 6.13 -6.91 9.09
CA GLY A 93 5.28 -6.52 10.21
C GLY A 93 4.19 -5.51 9.87
N ILE A 94 4.24 -4.82 8.73
CA ILE A 94 3.15 -3.93 8.29
C ILE A 94 2.00 -4.67 7.61
N CYS A 95 2.17 -5.97 7.41
CA CYS A 95 1.24 -6.82 6.70
C CYS A 95 0.11 -7.28 7.61
N TYR A 96 -1.11 -7.22 7.11
CA TYR A 96 -2.24 -7.80 7.81
C TYR A 96 -2.17 -9.33 7.74
N ASN A 97 -2.31 -10.01 8.88
CA ASN A 97 -2.25 -11.47 8.98
C ASN A 97 -3.62 -12.15 8.82
N ALA A 98 -4.73 -11.43 9.04
CA ALA A 98 -6.09 -11.92 8.83
C ALA A 98 -7.09 -10.75 8.79
N PRO A 99 -7.90 -10.59 7.74
CA PRO A 99 -8.86 -9.49 7.62
C PRO A 99 -10.01 -9.62 8.62
N ASP A 100 -10.58 -10.82 8.78
CA ASP A 100 -11.81 -11.09 9.55
C ASP A 100 -11.68 -10.92 11.07
N THR A 101 -10.48 -11.12 11.64
CA THR A 101 -10.24 -10.90 13.08
C THR A 101 -9.51 -9.59 13.39
N ALA A 102 -9.14 -8.80 12.38
CA ALA A 102 -8.36 -7.59 12.61
C ALA A 102 -9.20 -6.54 13.34
N THR A 103 -8.67 -6.02 14.44
CA THR A 103 -9.24 -4.86 15.17
C THR A 103 -9.17 -3.57 14.36
N PHE A 104 -8.40 -3.57 13.27
CA PHE A 104 -8.19 -2.45 12.38
C PHE A 104 -8.02 -3.00 10.95
N GLN A 105 -8.76 -2.47 9.98
CA GLN A 105 -8.65 -2.84 8.56
C GLN A 105 -8.52 -1.58 7.71
N ASP A 106 -7.60 -1.59 6.74
CA ASP A 106 -7.46 -0.55 5.71
C ASP A 106 -7.83 -1.08 4.33
N ILE A 107 -8.60 -0.31 3.54
CA ILE A 107 -8.92 -0.63 2.15
C ILE A 107 -8.58 0.57 1.29
N TRP A 108 -7.80 0.35 0.22
CA TRP A 108 -7.62 1.36 -0.83
C TRP A 108 -8.90 1.48 -1.65
N GLU A 109 -9.61 2.59 -1.51
CA GLU A 109 -10.77 2.91 -2.35
C GLU A 109 -10.32 3.37 -3.72
N ILE A 110 -9.29 4.22 -3.74
CA ILE A 110 -8.77 4.87 -4.94
C ILE A 110 -7.26 4.95 -4.83
N ILE A 111 -6.56 4.62 -5.92
CA ILE A 111 -5.17 4.97 -6.15
C ILE A 111 -5.10 5.56 -7.56
N ARG A 112 -4.96 6.89 -7.67
CA ARG A 112 -4.73 7.58 -8.95
C ARG A 112 -3.26 7.86 -9.11
N ILE A 113 -2.74 7.58 -10.29
CA ILE A 113 -1.34 7.77 -10.63
C ILE A 113 -1.25 8.71 -11.82
N THR A 114 -0.38 9.69 -11.72
CA THR A 114 0.08 10.50 -12.84
C THR A 114 1.60 10.39 -12.89
N GLN A 115 2.16 10.03 -14.05
CA GLN A 115 3.61 9.96 -14.25
C GLN A 115 4.05 10.98 -15.30
N HIS A 116 5.10 11.73 -14.97
CA HIS A 116 5.82 12.64 -15.86
C HIS A 116 7.31 12.40 -15.71
N ASP A 117 7.96 11.87 -16.75
CA ASP A 117 9.37 11.49 -16.73
C ASP A 117 9.73 10.58 -15.53
N ASP A 118 10.61 11.07 -14.66
CA ASP A 118 11.06 10.41 -13.43
C ASP A 118 10.14 10.66 -12.23
N ARG A 119 9.09 11.47 -12.38
CA ARG A 119 8.15 11.83 -11.30
C ARG A 119 6.86 11.06 -11.36
N VAL A 120 6.45 10.55 -10.21
CA VAL A 120 5.15 9.86 -10.03
C VAL A 120 4.38 10.57 -8.92
N LEU A 121 3.21 11.07 -9.28
CA LEU A 121 2.23 11.61 -8.35
C LEU A 121 1.20 10.52 -8.04
N VAL A 122 0.97 10.27 -6.77
CA VAL A 122 -0.06 9.35 -6.28
C VAL A 122 -1.06 10.10 -5.42
N ASP A 123 -2.33 10.07 -5.84
CA ASP A 123 -3.48 10.52 -5.06
C ASP A 123 -4.29 9.29 -4.65
N ALA A 124 -4.17 8.91 -3.39
CA ALA A 124 -4.80 7.71 -2.84
C ALA A 124 -5.80 8.06 -1.75
N ILE A 125 -6.88 7.30 -1.69
CA ILE A 125 -7.87 7.35 -0.62
C ILE A 125 -7.98 5.95 -0.02
N ASP A 126 -7.73 5.86 1.28
CA ASP A 126 -8.05 4.68 2.08
C ASP A 126 -9.33 4.94 2.89
N SER A 127 -10.09 3.88 3.10
CA SER A 127 -11.00 3.79 4.24
C SER A 127 -10.41 2.85 5.27
N TRP A 128 -10.60 3.20 6.53
CA TRP A 128 -10.25 2.35 7.66
C TRP A 128 -11.47 2.06 8.51
N LEU A 129 -11.50 0.85 9.06
CA LEU A 129 -12.50 0.36 10.00
C LEU A 129 -11.80 -0.13 11.25
N ALA A 130 -12.22 0.37 12.41
CA ALA A 130 -11.72 -0.03 13.71
C ALA A 130 -12.88 -0.16 14.70
N ARG A 131 -13.29 -1.40 15.02
CA ARG A 131 -14.43 -1.77 15.89
C ARG A 131 -15.72 -0.95 15.70
N GLU A 132 -15.77 0.27 16.24
CA GLU A 132 -16.94 1.17 16.27
C GLU A 132 -16.68 2.52 15.57
N THR A 133 -15.53 2.64 14.90
CA THR A 133 -15.11 3.86 14.22
C THR A 133 -14.67 3.55 12.81
N THR A 134 -15.07 4.41 11.89
CA THR A 134 -14.59 4.40 10.53
C THR A 134 -14.04 5.76 10.17
N GLY A 135 -13.19 5.77 9.17
CA GLY A 135 -12.77 7.03 8.58
C GLY A 135 -12.08 6.82 7.26
N ARG A 136 -11.64 7.93 6.70
CA ARG A 136 -10.97 7.99 5.41
C ARG A 136 -9.79 8.93 5.52
N TYR A 137 -8.62 8.51 5.02
CA TYR A 137 -7.53 9.44 4.75
C TYR A 137 -7.39 9.65 3.25
N ARG A 138 -6.79 10.78 2.92
CA ARG A 138 -6.28 11.07 1.59
C ARG A 138 -4.78 11.23 1.69
N TYR A 139 -4.07 10.55 0.81
CA TYR A 139 -2.64 10.67 0.64
C TYR A 139 -2.34 11.31 -0.69
N GLN A 140 -1.47 12.31 -0.66
CA GLN A 140 -0.90 12.91 -1.85
C GLN A 140 0.61 12.76 -1.73
N SER A 141 1.18 11.90 -2.57
CA SER A 141 2.61 11.60 -2.54
C SER A 141 3.23 11.90 -3.88
N GLU A 142 4.42 12.49 -3.86
CA GLU A 142 5.28 12.61 -5.01
C GLU A 142 6.51 11.73 -4.80
N TYR A 143 6.82 10.93 -5.81
CA TYR A 143 8.01 10.10 -5.86
C TYR A 143 8.89 10.51 -7.03
N ARG A 144 10.19 10.32 -6.86
CA ARG A 144 11.16 10.29 -7.94
C ARG A 144 11.67 8.87 -8.14
N ILE A 145 11.55 8.35 -9.36
CA ILE A 145 12.10 7.06 -9.78
C ILE A 145 13.50 7.30 -10.35
N THR A 146 14.52 6.71 -9.72
CA THR A 146 15.86 6.61 -10.29
C THR A 146 16.04 5.27 -10.99
N THR A 147 17.24 5.01 -11.52
CA THR A 147 17.57 3.72 -12.14
C THR A 147 17.31 2.51 -11.23
N ASP A 148 17.50 2.67 -9.91
CA ASP A 148 17.51 1.56 -8.96
C ASP A 148 16.87 1.90 -7.59
N SER A 149 16.15 3.01 -7.50
CA SER A 149 15.50 3.41 -6.25
C SER A 149 14.28 4.29 -6.48
N VAL A 150 13.43 4.33 -5.46
CA VAL A 150 12.32 5.28 -5.36
C VAL A 150 12.62 6.20 -4.18
N GLU A 151 12.58 7.50 -4.44
CA GLU A 151 12.72 8.54 -3.44
C GLU A 151 11.39 9.22 -3.19
N ILE A 152 11.07 9.45 -1.92
CA ILE A 152 9.88 10.21 -1.51
C ILE A 152 10.25 11.69 -1.57
N VAL A 153 9.65 12.42 -2.49
CA VAL A 153 9.89 13.85 -2.69
C VAL A 153 8.99 14.66 -1.75
N SER A 154 7.71 14.32 -1.74
CA SER A 154 6.72 14.90 -0.84
C SER A 154 5.68 13.86 -0.45
N HIS A 155 5.12 14.00 0.75
CA HIS A 155 4.05 13.15 1.22
C HIS A 155 3.16 13.95 2.17
N MET A 156 1.88 14.04 1.83
CA MET A 156 0.86 14.66 2.65
C MET A 156 -0.23 13.63 2.98
N LYS A 157 -0.70 13.70 4.21
CA LYS A 157 -1.76 12.86 4.77
C LYS A 157 -2.83 13.74 5.39
N VAL A 158 -4.08 13.58 4.96
CA VAL A 158 -5.21 14.40 5.42
C VAL A 158 -6.37 13.50 5.82
N ILE A 159 -6.99 13.76 6.96
CA ILE A 159 -8.25 13.09 7.35
C ILE A 159 -9.37 13.74 6.54
N ILE A 160 -10.09 12.96 5.74
CA ILE A 160 -11.18 13.48 4.88
C ILE A 160 -12.56 12.96 5.29
N GLY A 161 -12.63 12.09 6.31
CA GLY A 161 -13.87 11.69 6.96
C GLY A 161 -13.58 10.89 8.22
N LYS A 162 -14.33 11.14 9.30
CA LYS A 162 -14.35 10.32 10.50
C LYS A 162 -15.80 10.18 10.96
N GLN A 163 -16.25 8.96 11.14
CA GLN A 163 -17.58 8.65 11.69
C GLN A 163 -17.39 7.71 12.88
N SER A 164 -17.97 8.10 14.01
CA SER A 164 -18.13 7.21 15.16
C SER A 164 -19.55 6.66 15.09
N GLU A 165 -19.73 5.34 15.20
CA GLU A 165 -21.06 4.81 15.47
C GLU A 165 -21.45 5.22 16.90
N GLN A 166 -22.66 5.78 17.06
CA GLN A 166 -23.25 6.18 18.34
C GLN A 166 -23.90 5.00 19.05
#